data_AF-A0A1A3T253-F1
#
_entry.id   AF-A0A1A3T253-F1
#
_cell.length_a   1.000
_cell.length_b   1.000
_cell.length_c   1.000
_cell.angle_alpha   90.00
_cell.angle_beta   90.00
_cell.angle_gamma   90.00
#
_symmetry.space_group_name_H-M   'P 1'
#
loop_
_entity.id
_entity.type
_entity.pdbx_description
1 polymer ?
#
loop_
_entity_poly.entity_id
_entity_poly.type
_entity_poly.pdbx_seq_one_letter_code
_entity_poly.pdbx_strand_id
1 'polypeptide(L)'
;MTTTTQQIAELSVEDWAALTRRAAVEAVEAAQRRGKTPPAELVAVAALTERQLIERRARNGSAPQRLSPFQRLVEADHARRVAEARARDAHQAKLDAEAAAAAARAEAEESARTAAAARAQARAAQQQAAQRDTERTAERAATAAAHEGGLQELREELARVRADAEAEIATALERANAAETRAQQRAAERKTAAEGAEQAMQKWRAELEKLRADTDAEVATARERAAAAEARADQRTAERTAASEAAEKSAQELRGDLERVRADAEAEVAAARGWAAGEAQAARDAADAEIARAYAAADEVVRQAQAKAARTLSMPVPPFEFRSETAFIENALNALHQIDYMLEVGMASDDPDVPLDIDLMQTLVRVVEEHARYLTDESRGATSSLMPAGAAADYAEAAEDAFRGLLQRIESVVTPLEGRYRSPDAEIVNLVTSMLADPWVQRARRSDPQRA
;
A
#
# COMPACT_ATOMS: atom_id res chain seq x y z
N MET A 1 5.38 122.07 178.93
CA MET A 1 5.91 120.82 179.48
C MET A 1 6.78 121.18 180.66
N THR A 2 6.58 120.54 181.80
CA THR A 2 7.34 120.81 183.02
C THR A 2 8.81 120.49 182.78
N THR A 3 9.70 121.34 183.30
CA THR A 3 11.16 121.37 183.09
C THR A 3 11.83 120.00 183.22
N THR A 4 11.25 119.09 184.01
CA THR A 4 11.72 117.73 184.24
C THR A 4 11.60 116.80 183.01
N THR A 5 10.56 116.90 182.18
CA THR A 5 10.41 116.01 180.99
C THR A 5 11.39 116.39 179.87
N GLN A 6 11.72 117.67 179.78
CA GLN A 6 12.71 118.19 178.82
C GLN A 6 14.13 117.80 179.26
N GLN A 7 14.43 117.91 180.55
CA GLN A 7 15.70 117.44 181.14
C GLN A 7 15.91 115.93 180.97
N ILE A 8 14.85 115.11 181.06
CA ILE A 8 14.95 113.65 180.80
C ILE A 8 15.20 113.35 179.31
N ALA A 9 14.72 114.19 178.40
CA ALA A 9 14.95 114.04 176.96
C ALA A 9 16.37 114.48 176.53
N GLU A 10 16.99 115.40 177.29
CA GLU A 10 18.36 115.89 177.08
C GLU A 10 19.46 115.00 177.69
N LEU A 11 19.10 114.08 178.60
CA LEU A 11 20.04 113.08 179.12
C LEU A 11 20.55 112.17 178.00
N SER A 12 21.86 111.88 178.01
CA SER A 12 22.45 110.87 177.15
C SER A 12 21.77 109.51 177.38
N VAL A 13 21.81 108.64 176.37
CA VAL A 13 21.11 107.34 176.41
C VAL A 13 21.68 106.48 177.54
N GLU A 14 22.98 106.56 177.78
CA GLU A 14 23.72 105.94 178.88
C GLU A 14 23.32 106.53 180.24
N ASP A 15 23.33 107.86 180.39
CA ASP A 15 23.00 108.52 181.66
C ASP A 15 21.54 108.25 182.08
N TRP A 16 20.62 108.25 181.11
CA TRP A 16 19.23 107.88 181.35
C TRP A 16 19.11 106.45 181.87
N ALA A 17 19.81 105.49 181.24
CA ALA A 17 19.74 104.08 181.63
C ALA A 17 20.29 103.86 183.04
N ALA A 18 21.43 104.48 183.36
CA ALA A 18 22.05 104.42 184.69
C ALA A 18 21.15 105.05 185.77
N LEU A 19 20.63 106.26 185.53
CA LEU A 19 19.77 106.96 186.48
C LEU A 19 18.46 106.20 186.72
N THR A 20 17.85 105.68 185.65
CA THR A 20 16.60 104.90 185.71
C THR A 20 16.77 103.61 186.49
N ARG A 21 17.86 102.88 186.25
CA ARG A 21 18.17 101.64 186.98
C ARG A 21 18.41 101.92 188.45
N ARG A 22 19.26 102.91 188.77
CA ARG A 22 19.58 103.27 190.16
C ARG A 22 18.34 103.67 190.94
N ALA A 23 17.51 104.55 190.37
CA ALA A 23 16.25 104.96 191.00
C ALA A 23 15.30 103.77 191.22
N ALA A 24 15.23 102.83 190.27
CA ALA A 24 14.41 101.63 190.41
C ALA A 24 14.92 100.68 191.51
N VAL A 25 16.24 100.44 191.59
CA VAL A 25 16.86 99.61 192.65
C VAL A 25 16.62 100.24 194.03
N GLU A 26 16.93 101.53 194.19
CA GLU A 26 16.73 102.25 195.45
C GLU A 26 15.25 102.24 195.89
N ALA A 27 14.32 102.38 194.94
CA ALA A 27 12.88 102.31 195.22
C ALA A 27 12.44 100.90 195.66
N VAL A 28 12.96 99.85 195.02
CA VAL A 28 12.67 98.44 195.39
C VAL A 28 13.21 98.12 196.78
N GLU A 29 14.45 98.51 197.10
CA GLU A 29 15.05 98.32 198.42
C GLU A 29 14.33 99.12 199.51
N ALA A 30 13.89 100.34 199.21
CA ALA A 30 13.12 101.16 200.13
C ALA A 30 11.74 100.56 200.43
N ALA A 31 11.09 99.94 199.44
CA ALA A 31 9.82 99.24 199.62
C ALA A 31 9.99 97.99 200.50
N GLN A 32 11.02 97.17 200.23
CA GLN A 32 11.33 95.97 201.01
C GLN A 32 11.65 96.29 202.48
N ARG A 33 12.45 97.33 202.76
CA ARG A 33 12.75 97.78 204.13
C ARG A 33 11.51 98.19 204.93
N ARG A 34 10.45 98.64 204.24
CA ARG A 34 9.19 99.05 204.86
C ARG A 34 8.16 97.91 204.95
N GLY A 35 8.55 96.68 204.63
CA GLY A 35 7.64 95.52 204.61
C GLY A 35 6.55 95.60 203.55
N LYS A 36 6.73 96.43 202.51
CA LYS A 36 5.78 96.60 201.40
C LYS A 36 6.28 95.86 200.16
N THR A 37 5.40 95.15 199.48
CA THR A 37 5.75 94.49 198.21
C THR A 37 5.97 95.55 197.12
N PRO A 38 7.17 95.65 196.52
CA PRO A 38 7.45 96.62 195.46
C PRO A 38 6.63 96.32 194.18
N PRO A 39 6.19 97.37 193.43
CA PRO A 39 5.47 97.18 192.16
C PRO A 39 6.28 96.37 191.14
N ALA A 40 5.63 95.41 190.47
CA ALA A 40 6.28 94.46 189.57
C ALA A 40 7.05 95.13 188.41
N GLU A 41 6.55 96.27 187.90
CA GLU A 41 7.22 97.03 186.84
C GLU A 41 8.55 97.65 187.30
N LEU A 42 8.61 98.16 188.54
CA LEU A 42 9.85 98.68 189.13
C LEU A 42 10.84 97.56 189.44
N VAL A 43 10.35 96.41 189.92
CA VAL A 43 11.19 95.22 190.12
C VAL A 43 11.79 94.74 188.79
N ALA A 44 10.99 94.73 187.72
CA ALA A 44 11.45 94.36 186.39
C ALA A 44 12.50 95.36 185.86
N VAL A 45 12.31 96.67 186.04
CA VAL A 45 13.29 97.69 185.61
C VAL A 45 14.58 97.63 186.45
N ALA A 46 14.48 97.40 187.75
CA ALA A 46 15.64 97.24 188.63
C ALA A 46 16.47 95.99 188.28
N ALA A 47 15.82 94.92 187.84
CA ALA A 47 16.47 93.68 187.40
C ALA A 47 17.16 93.79 186.03
N LEU A 48 16.82 94.79 185.21
CA LEU A 48 17.45 95.00 183.90
C LEU A 48 18.85 95.62 184.06
N THR A 49 19.78 95.16 183.22
CA THR A 49 21.06 95.83 183.04
C THR A 49 20.87 97.15 182.27
N GLU A 50 21.76 98.12 182.47
CA GLU A 50 21.72 99.39 181.73
C GLU A 50 21.72 99.15 180.21
N ARG A 51 22.50 98.16 179.74
CA ARG A 51 22.52 97.76 178.33
C ARG A 51 21.16 97.28 177.83
N GLN A 52 20.43 96.51 178.64
CA GLN A 52 19.07 96.08 178.28
C GLN A 52 18.06 97.24 178.30
N LEU A 53 18.26 98.25 179.17
CA LEU A 53 17.44 99.46 179.15
C LEU A 53 17.68 100.29 177.88
N ILE A 54 18.95 100.41 177.45
CA ILE A 54 19.32 101.06 176.18
C ILE A 54 18.69 100.32 175.00
N GLU A 55 18.83 99.00 174.93
CA GLU A 55 18.29 98.19 173.84
C GLU A 55 16.75 98.22 173.81
N ARG A 56 16.10 98.30 174.97
CA ARG A 56 14.65 98.49 175.10
C ARG A 56 14.22 99.87 174.60
N ARG A 57 15.03 100.92 174.81
CA ARG A 57 14.78 102.27 174.27
C ARG A 57 14.98 102.31 172.74
N ALA A 58 15.97 101.58 172.21
CA ALA A 58 16.22 101.48 170.77
C ALA A 58 15.10 100.73 170.02
N ARG A 59 14.63 99.59 170.56
CA ARG A 59 13.57 98.79 169.93
C ARG A 59 12.21 99.47 169.87
N ASN A 60 11.92 100.38 170.80
CA ASN A 60 10.63 101.08 170.85
C ASN A 60 10.62 102.42 170.12
N GLY A 61 11.73 102.81 169.48
CA GLY A 61 11.87 104.03 168.68
C GLY A 61 11.70 105.33 169.47
N SER A 62 12.37 106.39 169.03
CA SER A 62 11.98 107.74 169.45
C SER A 62 10.54 108.00 168.97
N ALA A 63 9.69 108.59 169.82
CA ALA A 63 8.34 108.99 169.40
C ALA A 63 8.38 109.74 168.06
N PRO A 64 7.48 109.43 167.10
CA PRO A 64 7.54 110.00 165.76
C PRO A 64 7.61 111.52 165.84
N GLN A 65 8.66 112.10 165.23
CA GLN A 65 8.73 113.54 165.04
C GLN A 65 7.45 113.97 164.34
N ARG A 66 6.73 114.93 164.92
CA ARG A 66 5.54 115.49 164.28
C ARG A 66 5.98 116.17 162.98
N LEU A 67 5.88 115.43 161.87
CA LEU A 67 6.14 115.93 160.52
C LEU A 67 5.29 117.18 160.27
N SER A 68 5.93 118.22 159.73
CA SER A 68 5.25 119.48 159.49
C SER A 68 4.09 119.28 158.51
N PRO A 69 3.02 120.10 158.54
CA PRO A 69 1.89 119.99 157.62
C PRO A 69 2.29 119.91 156.14
N PHE A 70 3.40 120.54 155.76
CA PHE A 70 3.94 120.50 154.40
C PHE A 70 4.51 119.13 154.01
N GLN A 71 5.22 118.46 154.92
CA GLN A 71 5.79 117.12 154.67
C GLN A 71 4.70 116.06 154.44
N ARG A 72 3.57 116.15 155.17
CA ARG A 72 2.41 115.27 154.96
C ARG A 72 1.76 115.43 153.57
N LEU A 73 1.77 116.65 153.02
CA LEU A 73 1.22 116.91 151.68
C LEU A 73 2.13 116.31 150.59
N VAL A 74 3.45 116.40 150.78
CA VAL A 74 4.44 115.80 149.87
C VAL A 74 4.38 114.27 149.90
N GLU A 75 4.26 113.66 151.07
CA GLU A 75 4.07 112.20 151.18
C GLU A 75 2.76 111.74 150.53
N ALA A 76 1.67 112.49 150.69
CA ALA A 76 0.40 112.20 150.04
C ALA A 76 0.48 112.31 148.51
N ASP A 77 1.17 113.33 147.96
CA ASP A 77 1.38 113.46 146.50
C ASP A 77 2.28 112.34 145.97
N HIS A 78 3.34 111.97 146.70
CA HIS A 78 4.19 110.83 146.33
C HIS A 78 3.41 109.52 146.32
N ALA A 79 2.61 109.24 147.35
CA ALA A 79 1.75 108.06 147.41
C ALA A 79 0.72 108.04 146.26
N ARG A 80 0.15 109.21 145.90
CA ARG A 80 -0.75 109.31 144.74
C ARG A 80 -0.03 108.96 143.44
N ARG A 81 1.17 109.49 143.20
CA ARG A 81 1.96 109.18 142.00
C ARG A 81 2.36 107.71 141.92
N VAL A 82 2.73 107.08 143.04
CA VAL A 82 3.01 105.64 143.09
C VAL A 82 1.76 104.81 142.79
N ALA A 83 0.60 105.21 143.31
CA ALA A 83 -0.68 104.56 143.01
C ALA A 83 -1.09 104.73 141.53
N GLU A 84 -0.93 105.92 140.95
CA GLU A 84 -1.15 106.18 139.53
C GLU A 84 -0.20 105.36 138.64
N ALA A 85 1.08 105.29 139.00
CA ALA A 85 2.05 104.45 138.29
C ALA A 85 1.66 102.96 138.34
N ARG A 86 1.34 102.44 139.53
CA ARG A 86 0.86 101.05 139.68
C ARG A 86 -0.44 100.78 138.91
N ALA A 87 -1.36 101.74 138.86
CA ALA A 87 -2.59 101.59 138.08
C ALA A 87 -2.30 101.55 136.57
N ARG A 88 -1.35 102.36 136.08
CA ARG A 88 -0.87 102.30 134.69
C ARG A 88 -0.18 100.98 134.39
N ASP A 89 0.71 100.51 135.27
CA ASP A 89 1.40 99.23 135.09
C ASP A 89 0.43 98.05 135.10
N ALA A 90 -0.57 98.05 136.01
CA ALA A 90 -1.61 97.03 136.05
C ALA A 90 -2.52 97.06 134.81
N HIS A 91 -2.83 98.27 134.31
CA HIS A 91 -3.57 98.41 133.05
C HIS A 91 -2.76 97.90 131.86
N GLN A 92 -1.47 98.21 131.79
CA GLN A 92 -0.58 97.72 130.75
C GLN A 92 -0.45 96.19 130.82
N ALA A 93 -0.23 95.61 132.01
CA ALA A 93 -0.17 94.18 132.19
C ALA A 93 -1.48 93.46 131.79
N LYS A 94 -2.63 94.11 132.02
CA LYS A 94 -3.92 93.61 131.51
C LYS A 94 -3.96 93.62 129.98
N LEU A 95 -3.54 94.71 129.34
CA LEU A 95 -3.48 94.80 127.87
C LEU A 95 -2.51 93.77 127.28
N ASP A 96 -1.35 93.57 127.91
CA ASP A 96 -0.35 92.59 127.48
C ASP A 96 -0.88 91.16 127.64
N ALA A 97 -1.61 90.86 128.72
CA ALA A 97 -2.26 89.57 128.92
C ALA A 97 -3.39 89.32 127.90
N GLU A 98 -4.19 90.34 127.58
CA GLU A 98 -5.21 90.27 126.53
C GLU A 98 -4.58 90.05 125.15
N ALA A 99 -3.48 90.74 124.84
CA ALA A 99 -2.73 90.55 123.60
C ALA A 99 -2.12 89.14 123.50
N ALA A 100 -1.52 88.63 124.58
CA ALA A 100 -0.98 87.27 124.63
C ALA A 100 -2.08 86.20 124.47
N ALA A 101 -3.25 86.40 125.10
CA ALA A 101 -4.39 85.50 124.94
C ALA A 101 -4.95 85.53 123.52
N ALA A 102 -5.01 86.70 122.88
CA ALA A 102 -5.41 86.84 121.48
C ALA A 102 -4.43 86.14 120.53
N ALA A 103 -3.11 86.31 120.75
CA ALA A 103 -2.07 85.63 119.98
C ALA A 103 -2.16 84.10 120.12
N ALA A 104 -2.32 83.59 121.35
CA ALA A 104 -2.48 82.15 121.60
C ALA A 104 -3.73 81.56 120.94
N ARG A 105 -4.84 82.32 120.89
CA ARG A 105 -6.05 81.91 120.16
C ARG A 105 -5.81 81.86 118.65
N ALA A 106 -5.15 82.87 118.09
CA ALA A 106 -4.84 82.91 116.67
C ALA A 106 -3.92 81.74 116.26
N GLU A 107 -2.89 81.43 117.06
CA GLU A 107 -2.00 80.28 116.84
C GLU A 107 -2.74 78.94 116.97
N ALA A 108 -3.65 78.80 117.95
CA ALA A 108 -4.48 77.61 118.08
C ALA A 108 -5.44 77.43 116.89
N GLU A 109 -6.04 78.52 116.39
CA GLU A 109 -6.90 78.50 115.22
C GLU A 109 -6.12 78.19 113.93
N GLU A 110 -4.92 78.72 113.77
CA GLU A 110 -4.02 78.38 112.66
C GLU A 110 -3.57 76.91 112.72
N SER A 111 -3.22 76.42 113.91
CA SER A 111 -2.87 75.01 114.13
C SER A 111 -4.05 74.09 113.83
N ALA A 112 -5.26 74.46 114.26
CA ALA A 112 -6.48 73.71 113.98
C ALA A 112 -6.79 73.68 112.47
N ARG A 113 -6.64 74.81 111.77
CA ARG A 113 -6.79 74.89 110.31
C ARG A 113 -5.77 74.02 109.58
N THR A 114 -4.51 74.06 110.01
CA THR A 114 -3.43 73.25 109.44
C THR A 114 -3.68 71.76 109.66
N ALA A 115 -4.09 71.35 110.87
CA ALA A 115 -4.45 69.96 111.16
C ALA A 115 -5.69 69.50 110.37
N ALA A 116 -6.69 70.37 110.19
CA ALA A 116 -7.87 70.07 109.38
C ALA A 116 -7.50 69.89 107.89
N ALA A 117 -6.65 70.76 107.35
CA ALA A 117 -6.13 70.66 105.99
C ALA A 117 -5.31 69.37 105.78
N ALA A 118 -4.41 69.04 106.72
CA ALA A 118 -3.63 67.81 106.67
C ALA A 118 -4.53 66.55 106.71
N ARG A 119 -5.56 66.54 107.56
CA ARG A 119 -6.55 65.44 107.61
C ARG A 119 -7.39 65.35 106.34
N ALA A 120 -7.73 66.48 105.71
CA ALA A 120 -8.44 66.49 104.43
C ALA A 120 -7.56 65.92 103.30
N GLN A 121 -6.28 66.34 103.24
CA GLN A 121 -5.30 65.80 102.31
C GLN A 121 -5.06 64.30 102.50
N ALA A 122 -4.94 63.84 103.75
CA ALA A 122 -4.79 62.42 104.06
C ALA A 122 -6.00 61.58 103.60
N ARG A 123 -7.23 62.08 103.80
CA ARG A 123 -8.45 61.41 103.31
C ARG A 123 -8.52 61.39 101.79
N ALA A 124 -8.17 62.48 101.12
CA ALA A 124 -8.11 62.53 99.65
C ALA A 124 -7.06 61.55 99.10
N ALA A 125 -5.88 61.48 99.71
CA ALA A 125 -4.83 60.53 99.33
C ALA A 125 -5.26 59.08 99.55
N GLN A 126 -5.95 58.77 100.66
CA GLN A 126 -6.52 57.44 100.92
C GLN A 126 -7.59 57.06 99.89
N GLN A 127 -8.47 57.99 99.51
CA GLN A 127 -9.48 57.74 98.47
C GLN A 127 -8.84 57.49 97.10
N GLN A 128 -7.83 58.28 96.73
CA GLN A 128 -7.08 58.07 95.48
C GLN A 128 -6.32 56.72 95.49
N ALA A 129 -5.74 56.34 96.63
CA ALA A 129 -5.09 55.03 96.77
C ALA A 129 -6.10 53.89 96.62
N ALA A 130 -7.26 53.98 97.27
CA ALA A 130 -8.33 53.00 97.15
C ALA A 130 -8.87 52.89 95.71
N GLN A 131 -9.05 54.02 95.02
CA GLN A 131 -9.44 54.06 93.61
C GLN A 131 -8.41 53.36 92.72
N ARG A 132 -7.11 53.70 92.88
CA ARG A 132 -6.03 53.04 92.14
C ARG A 132 -5.91 51.56 92.44
N ASP A 133 -6.24 51.13 93.67
CA ASP A 133 -6.28 49.72 94.01
C ASP A 133 -7.43 49.01 93.30
N THR A 134 -8.62 49.61 93.26
CA THR A 134 -9.76 49.05 92.51
C THR A 134 -9.53 49.02 91.00
N GLU A 135 -8.86 50.03 90.44
CA GLU A 135 -8.47 50.06 89.02
C GLU A 135 -7.46 48.95 88.73
N ARG A 136 -6.41 48.81 89.55
CA ARG A 136 -5.41 47.75 89.39
C ARG A 136 -5.99 46.34 89.53
N THR A 137 -6.96 46.12 90.43
CA THR A 137 -7.63 44.81 90.53
C THR A 137 -8.53 44.56 89.34
N ALA A 138 -9.25 45.57 88.84
CA ALA A 138 -10.04 45.47 87.62
C ALA A 138 -9.17 45.19 86.38
N GLU A 139 -8.04 45.87 86.22
CA GLU A 139 -7.08 45.63 85.14
C GLU A 139 -6.51 44.21 85.18
N ARG A 140 -6.16 43.71 86.37
CA ARG A 140 -5.68 42.32 86.53
C ARG A 140 -6.77 41.31 86.19
N ALA A 141 -8.00 41.55 86.63
CA ALA A 141 -9.13 40.68 86.32
C ALA A 141 -9.43 40.68 84.81
N ALA A 142 -9.40 41.84 84.15
CA ALA A 142 -9.57 41.95 82.71
C ALA A 142 -8.44 41.24 81.94
N THR A 143 -7.19 41.40 82.39
CA THR A 143 -6.03 40.72 81.79
C THR A 143 -6.13 39.20 81.95
N ALA A 144 -6.53 38.72 83.14
CA ALA A 144 -6.73 37.30 83.39
C ALA A 144 -7.86 36.73 82.51
N ALA A 145 -8.99 37.43 82.41
CA ALA A 145 -10.11 37.03 81.55
C ALA A 145 -9.72 37.01 80.07
N ALA A 146 -8.96 38.00 79.58
CA ALA A 146 -8.45 38.03 78.21
C ALA A 146 -7.50 36.86 77.92
N HIS A 147 -6.61 36.53 78.87
CA HIS A 147 -5.70 35.40 78.74
C HIS A 147 -6.45 34.05 78.75
N GLU A 148 -7.45 33.89 79.61
CA GLU A 148 -8.32 32.70 79.62
C GLU A 148 -9.11 32.57 78.31
N GLY A 149 -9.66 33.67 77.78
CA GLY A 149 -10.32 33.70 76.48
C GLY A 149 -9.37 33.27 75.35
N GLY A 150 -8.17 33.84 75.29
CA GLY A 150 -7.16 33.44 74.29
C GLY A 150 -6.74 31.97 74.41
N LEU A 151 -6.62 31.43 75.63
CA LEU A 151 -6.34 29.99 75.82
C LEU A 151 -7.51 29.10 75.39
N GLN A 152 -8.75 29.54 75.55
CA GLN A 152 -9.93 28.82 75.07
C GLN A 152 -9.97 28.82 73.55
N GLU A 153 -9.76 29.97 72.91
CA GLU A 153 -9.66 30.09 71.45
C GLU A 153 -8.58 29.15 70.89
N LEU A 154 -7.37 29.17 71.47
CA LEU A 154 -6.29 28.26 71.04
C LEU A 154 -6.64 26.78 71.23
N ARG A 155 -7.38 26.41 72.28
CA ARG A 155 -7.84 25.02 72.49
C ARG A 155 -8.89 24.63 71.46
N GLU A 156 -9.80 25.52 71.12
CA GLU A 156 -10.81 25.29 70.09
C GLU A 156 -10.17 25.17 68.70
N GLU A 157 -9.24 26.07 68.36
CA GLU A 157 -8.47 26.00 67.11
C GLU A 157 -7.68 24.69 67.02
N LEU A 158 -7.00 24.31 68.11
CA LEU A 158 -6.24 23.06 68.14
C LEU A 158 -7.15 21.83 68.06
N ALA A 159 -8.35 21.88 68.64
CA ALA A 159 -9.36 20.82 68.47
C ALA A 159 -9.88 20.73 67.03
N ARG A 160 -10.13 21.88 66.37
CA ARG A 160 -10.52 21.94 64.96
C ARG A 160 -9.43 21.38 64.06
N VAL A 161 -8.18 21.83 64.23
CA VAL A 161 -7.03 21.33 63.45
C VAL A 161 -6.83 19.83 63.64
N ARG A 162 -7.03 19.30 64.86
CA ARG A 162 -6.97 17.86 65.10
C ARG A 162 -8.09 17.11 64.38
N ALA A 163 -9.32 17.59 64.44
CA ALA A 163 -10.45 16.98 63.75
C ALA A 163 -10.26 17.01 62.21
N ASP A 164 -9.79 18.13 61.67
CA ASP A 164 -9.49 18.28 60.25
C ASP A 164 -8.36 17.33 59.82
N ALA A 165 -7.29 17.24 60.60
CA ALA A 165 -6.18 16.31 60.33
C ALA A 165 -6.64 14.84 60.41
N GLU A 166 -7.47 14.47 61.38
CA GLU A 166 -8.05 13.13 61.48
C GLU A 166 -8.93 12.80 60.25
N ALA A 167 -9.73 13.76 59.77
CA ALA A 167 -10.55 13.61 58.56
C ALA A 167 -9.69 13.49 57.29
N GLU A 168 -8.61 14.26 57.18
CA GLU A 168 -7.65 14.15 56.07
C GLU A 168 -6.93 12.81 56.07
N ILE A 169 -6.50 12.33 57.24
CA ILE A 169 -5.87 11.01 57.40
C ILE A 169 -6.85 9.90 56.99
N ALA A 170 -8.10 9.96 57.45
CA ALA A 170 -9.13 8.98 57.07
C ALA A 170 -9.35 8.97 55.55
N THR A 171 -9.47 10.14 54.93
CA THR A 171 -9.63 10.29 53.48
C THR A 171 -8.40 9.74 52.72
N ALA A 172 -7.19 9.99 53.23
CA ALA A 172 -5.95 9.49 52.63
C ALA A 172 -5.86 7.96 52.71
N LEU A 173 -6.25 7.36 53.84
CA LEU A 173 -6.29 5.91 54.01
C LEU A 173 -7.33 5.25 53.09
N GLU A 174 -8.52 5.84 52.95
CA GLU A 174 -9.52 5.35 51.99
C GLU A 174 -9.00 5.39 50.55
N ARG A 175 -8.35 6.49 50.15
CA ARG A 175 -7.71 6.61 48.82
C ARG A 175 -6.60 5.57 48.62
N ALA A 176 -5.79 5.32 49.64
CA ALA A 176 -4.73 4.30 49.60
C ALA A 176 -5.32 2.89 49.43
N ASN A 177 -6.34 2.54 50.23
CA ASN A 177 -7.02 1.24 50.14
C ASN A 177 -7.72 1.04 48.78
N ALA A 178 -8.35 2.08 48.24
CA ALA A 178 -8.96 2.04 46.90
C ALA A 178 -7.89 1.86 45.81
N ALA A 179 -6.75 2.54 45.93
CA ALA A 179 -5.63 2.40 45.00
C ALA A 179 -5.02 0.99 45.06
N GLU A 180 -4.83 0.43 46.25
CA GLU A 180 -4.35 -0.94 46.44
C GLU A 180 -5.33 -1.96 45.86
N THR A 181 -6.63 -1.81 46.13
CA THR A 181 -7.67 -2.68 45.57
C THR A 181 -7.64 -2.63 44.05
N ARG A 182 -7.50 -1.45 43.43
CA ARG A 182 -7.39 -1.33 41.97
C ARG A 182 -6.08 -1.90 41.43
N ALA A 183 -4.98 -1.81 42.19
CA ALA A 183 -3.71 -2.44 41.81
C ALA A 183 -3.84 -3.97 41.81
N GLN A 184 -4.46 -4.56 42.83
CA GLN A 184 -4.75 -5.99 42.92
C GLN A 184 -5.67 -6.45 41.77
N GLN A 185 -6.73 -5.70 41.47
CA GLN A 185 -7.60 -5.97 40.32
C GLN A 185 -6.83 -5.95 39.00
N ARG A 186 -5.98 -4.93 38.76
CA ARG A 186 -5.14 -4.88 37.54
C ARG A 186 -4.15 -6.03 37.46
N ALA A 187 -3.61 -6.48 38.59
CA ALA A 187 -2.73 -7.65 38.62
C ALA A 187 -3.49 -8.93 38.25
N ALA A 188 -4.72 -9.10 38.75
CA ALA A 188 -5.60 -10.21 38.38
C ALA A 188 -6.00 -10.16 36.90
N GLU A 189 -6.43 -9.00 36.39
CA GLU A 189 -6.75 -8.76 34.98
C GLU A 189 -5.55 -9.11 34.07
N ARG A 190 -4.34 -8.67 34.43
CA ARG A 190 -3.11 -8.99 33.70
C ARG A 190 -2.78 -10.47 33.73
N LYS A 191 -2.98 -11.14 34.86
CA LYS A 191 -2.77 -12.59 34.98
C LYS A 191 -3.73 -13.35 34.06
N THR A 192 -5.03 -13.03 34.10
CA THR A 192 -6.02 -13.64 33.21
C THR A 192 -5.74 -13.34 31.73
N ALA A 193 -5.33 -12.11 31.40
CA ALA A 193 -4.93 -11.76 30.04
C ALA A 193 -3.68 -12.53 29.58
N ALA A 194 -2.69 -12.72 30.46
CA ALA A 194 -1.50 -13.51 30.17
C ALA A 194 -1.83 -14.99 29.96
N GLU A 195 -2.67 -15.58 30.81
CA GLU A 195 -3.17 -16.95 30.66
C GLU A 195 -3.95 -17.12 29.35
N GLY A 196 -4.82 -16.17 29.01
CA GLY A 196 -5.56 -16.18 27.74
C GLY A 196 -4.65 -16.04 26.51
N ALA A 197 -3.64 -15.18 26.58
CA ALA A 197 -2.64 -15.03 25.52
C ALA A 197 -1.78 -16.28 25.35
N GLU A 198 -1.40 -16.94 26.46
CA GLU A 198 -0.67 -18.20 26.44
C GLU A 198 -1.50 -19.32 25.82
N GLN A 199 -2.77 -19.46 26.20
CA GLN A 199 -3.70 -20.43 25.59
C GLN A 199 -3.88 -20.16 24.09
N ALA A 200 -4.02 -18.90 23.68
CA ALA A 200 -4.10 -18.53 22.26
C ALA A 200 -2.81 -18.93 21.52
N MET A 201 -1.63 -18.66 22.08
CA MET A 201 -0.35 -19.09 21.50
C MET A 201 -0.23 -20.61 21.41
N GLN A 202 -0.67 -21.35 22.43
CA GLN A 202 -0.67 -22.82 22.41
C GLN A 202 -1.60 -23.33 21.31
N LYS A 203 -2.79 -22.75 21.15
CA LYS A 203 -3.72 -23.08 20.06
C LYS A 203 -3.11 -22.82 18.69
N TRP A 204 -2.49 -21.65 18.48
CA TRP A 204 -1.79 -21.33 17.23
C TRP A 204 -0.64 -22.29 16.93
N ARG A 205 0.14 -22.70 17.94
CA ARG A 205 1.20 -23.69 17.78
C ARG A 205 0.63 -25.04 17.35
N ALA A 206 -0.46 -25.50 17.97
CA ALA A 206 -1.13 -26.74 17.60
C ALA A 206 -1.72 -26.68 16.19
N GLU A 207 -2.33 -25.55 15.80
CA GLU A 207 -2.85 -25.34 14.44
C GLU A 207 -1.72 -25.31 13.40
N LEU A 208 -0.58 -24.69 13.70
CA LEU A 208 0.60 -24.72 12.82
C LEU A 208 1.21 -26.11 12.70
N GLU A 209 1.27 -26.88 13.78
CA GLU A 209 1.75 -28.26 13.76
C GLU A 209 0.82 -29.15 12.93
N LYS A 210 -0.50 -28.99 13.10
CA LYS A 210 -1.49 -29.66 12.27
C LYS A 210 -1.35 -29.28 10.80
N LEU A 211 -1.23 -27.98 10.49
CA LEU A 211 -1.03 -27.51 9.12
C LEU A 211 0.24 -28.11 8.50
N ARG A 212 1.34 -28.18 9.27
CA ARG A 212 2.58 -28.83 8.81
C ARG A 212 2.36 -30.30 8.48
N ALA A 213 1.70 -31.04 9.36
CA ALA A 213 1.36 -32.45 9.14
C ALA A 213 0.47 -32.64 7.90
N ASP A 214 -0.55 -31.79 7.74
CA ASP A 214 -1.44 -31.81 6.58
C ASP A 214 -0.67 -31.49 5.29
N THR A 215 0.21 -30.49 5.30
CA THR A 215 1.05 -30.15 4.13
C THR A 215 2.06 -31.25 3.80
N ASP A 216 2.66 -31.90 4.81
CA ASP A 216 3.59 -33.02 4.58
C ASP A 216 2.85 -34.22 3.97
N ALA A 217 1.61 -34.49 4.40
CA ALA A 217 0.75 -35.51 3.83
C ALA A 217 0.34 -35.19 2.37
N GLU A 218 0.00 -33.93 2.08
CA GLU A 218 -0.30 -33.47 0.71
C GLU A 218 0.94 -33.59 -0.19
N VAL A 219 2.11 -33.20 0.29
CA VAL A 219 3.37 -33.33 -0.44
C VAL A 219 3.72 -34.79 -0.69
N ALA A 220 3.54 -35.68 0.29
CA ALA A 220 3.73 -37.12 0.11
C ALA A 220 2.78 -37.67 -0.97
N THR A 221 1.50 -37.32 -0.90
CA THR A 221 0.49 -37.72 -1.89
C THR A 221 0.83 -37.18 -3.29
N ALA A 222 1.30 -35.94 -3.39
CA ALA A 222 1.72 -35.34 -4.66
C ALA A 222 2.97 -36.02 -5.24
N ARG A 223 3.94 -36.39 -4.40
CA ARG A 223 5.13 -37.15 -4.81
C ARG A 223 4.77 -38.55 -5.31
N GLU A 224 3.85 -39.25 -4.66
CA GLU A 224 3.36 -40.55 -5.13
C GLU A 224 2.66 -40.42 -6.49
N ARG A 225 1.81 -39.39 -6.68
CA ARG A 225 1.16 -39.14 -7.97
C ARG A 225 2.18 -38.81 -9.07
N ALA A 226 3.22 -38.03 -8.75
CA ALA A 226 4.29 -37.71 -9.70
C ALA A 226 5.06 -38.98 -10.09
N ALA A 227 5.47 -39.79 -9.11
CA ALA A 227 6.16 -41.06 -9.35
C ALA A 227 5.31 -42.03 -10.20
N ALA A 228 4.00 -42.12 -9.92
CA ALA A 228 3.10 -42.94 -10.72
C ALA A 228 2.92 -42.42 -12.17
N ALA A 229 2.92 -41.09 -12.35
CA ALA A 229 2.85 -40.48 -13.68
C ALA A 229 4.14 -40.69 -14.49
N GLU A 230 5.30 -40.60 -13.83
CA GLU A 230 6.61 -40.88 -14.41
C GLU A 230 6.72 -42.35 -14.82
N ALA A 231 6.36 -43.28 -13.93
CA ALA A 231 6.30 -44.71 -14.24
C ALA A 231 5.39 -45.02 -15.45
N ARG A 232 4.25 -44.34 -15.58
CA ARG A 232 3.40 -44.46 -16.79
C ARG A 232 4.00 -43.83 -18.03
N ALA A 233 4.78 -42.76 -17.91
CA ALA A 233 5.50 -42.17 -19.02
C ALA A 233 6.59 -43.14 -19.51
N ASP A 234 7.37 -43.71 -18.60
CA ASP A 234 8.37 -44.73 -18.90
C ASP A 234 7.75 -45.95 -19.57
N GLN A 235 6.63 -46.46 -19.01
CA GLN A 235 5.88 -47.57 -19.61
C GLN A 235 5.47 -47.25 -21.05
N ARG A 236 4.88 -46.07 -21.31
CA ARG A 236 4.48 -45.68 -22.68
C ARG A 236 5.67 -45.52 -23.62
N THR A 237 6.82 -45.12 -23.10
CA THR A 237 8.04 -44.98 -23.88
C THR A 237 8.55 -46.37 -24.26
N ALA A 238 8.60 -47.30 -23.31
CA ALA A 238 8.93 -48.70 -23.55
C ALA A 238 7.95 -49.37 -24.53
N GLU A 239 6.64 -49.16 -24.38
CA GLU A 239 5.62 -49.65 -25.32
C GLU A 239 5.81 -49.09 -26.73
N ARG A 240 6.13 -47.80 -26.87
CA ARG A 240 6.45 -47.18 -28.17
C ARG A 240 7.71 -47.75 -28.79
N THR A 241 8.77 -47.96 -28.01
CA THR A 241 10.00 -48.58 -28.48
C THR A 241 9.72 -50.01 -28.96
N ALA A 242 9.04 -50.82 -28.15
CA ALA A 242 8.66 -52.18 -28.54
C ALA A 242 7.76 -52.21 -29.78
N ALA A 243 6.80 -51.29 -29.90
CA ALA A 243 5.96 -51.15 -31.09
C ALA A 243 6.77 -50.74 -32.32
N SER A 244 7.76 -49.84 -32.17
CA SER A 244 8.64 -49.45 -33.28
C SER A 244 9.55 -50.59 -33.73
N GLU A 245 10.11 -51.37 -32.80
CA GLU A 245 10.92 -52.55 -33.11
C GLU A 245 10.08 -53.63 -33.81
N ALA A 246 8.85 -53.87 -33.34
CA ALA A 246 7.93 -54.80 -34.00
C ALA A 246 7.52 -54.32 -35.41
N ALA A 247 7.27 -53.03 -35.59
CA ALA A 247 6.97 -52.44 -36.88
C ALA A 247 8.18 -52.45 -37.83
N GLU A 248 9.39 -52.24 -37.32
CA GLU A 248 10.61 -52.33 -38.12
C GLU A 248 10.87 -53.78 -38.56
N LYS A 249 10.66 -54.75 -37.66
CA LYS A 249 10.76 -56.17 -37.98
C LYS A 249 9.75 -56.57 -39.06
N SER A 250 8.48 -56.17 -38.94
CA SER A 250 7.47 -56.47 -39.97
C SER A 250 7.78 -55.76 -41.31
N ALA A 251 8.35 -54.56 -41.28
CA ALA A 251 8.82 -53.87 -42.47
C ALA A 251 10.02 -54.59 -43.13
N GLN A 252 10.95 -55.14 -42.34
CA GLN A 252 12.06 -55.95 -42.85
C GLN A 252 11.56 -57.27 -43.46
N GLU A 253 10.61 -57.96 -42.81
CA GLU A 253 9.97 -59.16 -43.34
C GLU A 253 9.26 -58.85 -44.67
N LEU A 254 8.46 -57.77 -44.72
CA LEU A 254 7.80 -57.32 -45.96
C LEU A 254 8.80 -56.97 -47.07
N ARG A 255 9.94 -56.37 -46.75
CA ARG A 255 11.01 -56.11 -47.75
C ARG A 255 11.60 -57.42 -48.27
N GLY A 256 11.91 -58.36 -47.39
CA GLY A 256 12.40 -59.69 -47.79
C GLY A 256 11.37 -60.46 -48.63
N ASP A 257 10.08 -60.33 -48.31
CA ASP A 257 8.98 -60.91 -49.10
C ASP A 257 8.87 -60.24 -50.47
N LEU A 258 8.96 -58.91 -50.53
CA LEU A 258 8.96 -58.18 -51.81
C LEU A 258 10.19 -58.50 -52.66
N GLU A 259 11.37 -58.68 -52.06
CA GLU A 259 12.57 -59.11 -52.77
C GLU A 259 12.41 -60.53 -53.32
N ARG A 260 11.85 -61.46 -52.54
CA ARG A 260 11.50 -62.80 -53.02
C ARG A 260 10.48 -62.76 -54.15
N VAL A 261 9.39 -62.02 -53.99
CA VAL A 261 8.37 -61.86 -55.04
C VAL A 261 8.97 -61.22 -56.30
N ARG A 262 9.89 -60.26 -56.17
CA ARG A 262 10.61 -59.70 -57.33
C ARG A 262 11.51 -60.74 -58.00
N ALA A 263 12.26 -61.52 -57.23
CA ALA A 263 13.12 -62.58 -57.77
C ALA A 263 12.30 -63.69 -58.45
N ASP A 264 11.20 -64.11 -57.83
CA ASP A 264 10.27 -65.10 -58.40
C ASP A 264 9.59 -64.54 -59.65
N ALA A 265 9.16 -63.28 -59.66
CA ALA A 265 8.58 -62.63 -60.84
C ALA A 265 9.61 -62.46 -61.96
N GLU A 266 10.87 -62.13 -61.66
CA GLU A 266 11.96 -62.07 -62.64
C GLU A 266 12.25 -63.46 -63.20
N ALA A 267 12.22 -64.51 -62.37
CA ALA A 267 12.38 -65.90 -62.80
C ALA A 267 11.22 -66.37 -63.67
N GLU A 268 9.97 -66.06 -63.31
CA GLU A 268 8.77 -66.33 -64.10
C GLU A 268 8.79 -65.57 -65.43
N VAL A 269 9.20 -64.29 -65.43
CA VAL A 269 9.37 -63.51 -66.67
C VAL A 269 10.48 -64.11 -67.53
N ALA A 270 11.59 -64.56 -66.95
CA ALA A 270 12.66 -65.24 -67.69
C ALA A 270 12.20 -66.60 -68.25
N ALA A 271 11.43 -67.37 -67.49
CA ALA A 271 10.84 -68.63 -67.93
C ALA A 271 9.80 -68.42 -69.04
N ALA A 272 8.91 -67.43 -68.89
CA ALA A 272 7.93 -67.05 -69.90
C ALA A 272 8.60 -66.52 -71.18
N ARG A 273 9.68 -65.72 -71.06
CA ARG A 273 10.48 -65.29 -72.22
C ARG A 273 11.21 -66.46 -72.87
N GLY A 274 11.73 -67.41 -72.09
CA GLY A 274 12.33 -68.63 -72.61
C GLY A 274 11.32 -69.51 -73.35
N TRP A 275 10.11 -69.66 -72.80
CA TRP A 275 9.01 -70.40 -73.41
C TRP A 275 8.53 -69.71 -74.70
N ALA A 276 8.30 -68.40 -74.66
CA ALA A 276 7.92 -67.61 -75.83
C ALA A 276 9.01 -67.60 -76.91
N ALA A 277 10.30 -67.56 -76.53
CA ALA A 277 11.40 -67.68 -77.49
C ALA A 277 11.47 -69.08 -78.11
N GLY A 278 11.23 -70.12 -77.32
CA GLY A 278 11.14 -71.51 -77.80
C GLY A 278 9.96 -71.73 -78.74
N GLU A 279 8.80 -71.16 -78.42
CA GLU A 279 7.59 -71.25 -79.25
C GLU A 279 7.71 -70.41 -80.52
N ALA A 280 8.30 -69.22 -80.44
CA ALA A 280 8.64 -68.42 -81.60
C ALA A 280 9.68 -69.10 -82.51
N GLN A 281 10.65 -69.82 -81.95
CA GLN A 281 11.61 -70.60 -82.73
C GLN A 281 10.94 -71.82 -83.38
N ALA A 282 10.10 -72.55 -82.64
CA ALA A 282 9.33 -73.67 -83.20
C ALA A 282 8.38 -73.21 -84.31
N ALA A 283 7.75 -72.05 -84.16
CA ALA A 283 6.90 -71.44 -85.19
C ALA A 283 7.71 -71.01 -86.42
N ARG A 284 8.93 -70.48 -86.23
CA ARG A 284 9.86 -70.17 -87.33
C ARG A 284 10.32 -71.42 -88.06
N ASP A 285 10.74 -72.45 -87.33
CA ASP A 285 11.16 -73.72 -87.93
C ASP A 285 9.99 -74.40 -88.68
N ALA A 286 8.77 -74.30 -88.15
CA ALA A 286 7.56 -74.77 -88.83
C ALA A 286 7.23 -73.96 -90.09
N ALA A 287 7.35 -72.63 -90.02
CA ALA A 287 7.17 -71.73 -91.15
C ALA A 287 8.24 -71.94 -92.22
N ASP A 288 9.51 -72.12 -91.85
CA ASP A 288 10.60 -72.41 -92.77
C ASP A 288 10.43 -73.80 -93.43
N ALA A 289 9.91 -74.80 -92.69
CA ALA A 289 9.53 -76.09 -93.25
C ALA A 289 8.29 -76.03 -94.17
N GLU A 290 7.42 -75.04 -93.99
CA GLU A 290 6.27 -74.79 -94.86
C GLU A 290 6.69 -73.99 -96.11
N ILE A 291 7.59 -73.02 -95.95
CA ILE A 291 8.26 -72.29 -97.03
C ILE A 291 9.07 -73.25 -97.92
N ALA A 292 9.83 -74.18 -97.34
CA ALA A 292 10.55 -75.21 -98.09
C ALA A 292 9.60 -76.13 -98.89
N ARG A 293 8.42 -76.44 -98.35
CA ARG A 293 7.36 -77.20 -99.06
C ARG A 293 6.71 -76.37 -100.17
N ALA A 294 6.53 -75.07 -99.96
CA ALA A 294 6.00 -74.15 -100.96
C ALA A 294 6.98 -73.92 -102.12
N TYR A 295 8.28 -73.80 -101.85
CA TYR A 295 9.31 -73.68 -102.90
C TYR A 295 9.47 -74.98 -103.72
N ALA A 296 9.37 -76.16 -103.07
CA ALA A 296 9.35 -77.43 -103.80
C ALA A 296 8.11 -77.61 -104.71
N ALA A 297 6.97 -77.02 -104.33
CA ALA A 297 5.77 -76.99 -105.16
C ALA A 297 5.83 -75.92 -106.27
N ALA A 298 6.54 -74.81 -106.05
CA ALA A 298 6.72 -73.74 -107.03
C ALA A 298 7.72 -74.09 -108.14
N ASP A 299 8.80 -74.82 -107.83
CA ASP A 299 9.79 -75.27 -108.84
C ASP A 299 9.20 -76.26 -109.85
N GLU A 300 8.18 -77.06 -109.47
CA GLU A 300 7.49 -77.97 -110.38
C GLU A 300 6.54 -77.24 -111.35
N VAL A 301 5.98 -76.09 -110.93
CA VAL A 301 5.11 -75.23 -111.77
C VAL A 301 5.94 -74.34 -112.70
N VAL A 302 7.09 -73.83 -112.26
CA VAL A 302 8.01 -73.01 -113.07
C VAL A 302 8.64 -73.82 -114.22
N ARG A 303 8.93 -75.11 -114.00
CA ARG A 303 9.47 -76.03 -115.02
C ARG A 303 8.46 -76.39 -116.13
N GLN A 304 7.16 -76.33 -115.85
CA GLN A 304 6.11 -76.53 -116.87
C GLN A 304 5.73 -75.24 -117.62
N ALA A 305 5.92 -74.06 -117.01
CA ALA A 305 5.57 -72.77 -117.62
C ALA A 305 6.65 -72.21 -118.58
N GLN A 306 7.94 -72.53 -118.39
CA GLN A 306 9.04 -72.02 -119.24
C GLN A 306 9.16 -72.69 -120.62
N ALA A 307 8.36 -73.70 -120.95
CA ALA A 307 8.34 -74.35 -122.27
C ALA A 307 7.31 -73.73 -123.25
N LYS A 308 6.50 -72.74 -122.85
CA LYS A 308 5.37 -72.23 -123.67
C LYS A 308 5.39 -70.72 -124.00
N ALA A 309 6.39 -69.95 -123.56
CA ALA A 309 6.42 -68.49 -123.70
C ALA A 309 7.62 -67.98 -124.52
N ALA A 310 7.83 -68.53 -125.71
CA ALA A 310 8.80 -68.00 -126.68
C ALA A 310 8.24 -68.12 -128.10
N ARG A 311 7.22 -67.33 -128.42
CA ARG A 311 6.79 -66.94 -129.78
C ARG A 311 5.81 -65.78 -129.68
N THR A 312 5.95 -64.85 -130.63
CA THR A 312 5.04 -63.76 -131.01
C THR A 312 4.94 -62.53 -130.09
N LEU A 313 5.50 -61.40 -130.57
CA LEU A 313 4.81 -60.12 -130.83
C LEU A 313 5.84 -59.04 -131.22
N SER A 314 6.03 -58.82 -132.53
CA SER A 314 6.84 -57.73 -133.10
C SER A 314 6.00 -57.03 -134.17
N MET A 315 5.66 -55.76 -133.98
CA MET A 315 4.89 -54.96 -134.93
C MET A 315 5.66 -54.79 -136.26
N PRO A 316 5.05 -55.01 -137.44
CA PRO A 316 5.74 -54.82 -138.71
C PRO A 316 5.92 -53.32 -139.03
N VAL A 317 7.14 -52.92 -139.40
CA VAL A 317 7.49 -51.54 -139.80
C VAL A 317 7.48 -51.45 -141.34
N PRO A 318 6.75 -50.49 -141.94
CA PRO A 318 6.64 -50.41 -143.39
C PRO A 318 7.91 -49.86 -144.06
N PRO A 319 8.23 -50.32 -145.29
CA PRO A 319 9.22 -49.68 -146.15
C PRO A 319 8.81 -48.24 -146.48
N PHE A 320 9.77 -47.30 -146.49
CA PHE A 320 9.48 -45.86 -146.58
C PHE A 320 8.80 -45.42 -147.90
N GLU A 321 8.88 -46.25 -148.94
CA GLU A 321 8.50 -45.92 -150.32
C GLU A 321 6.98 -45.84 -150.54
N PHE A 322 6.15 -46.35 -149.62
CA PHE A 322 4.69 -46.41 -149.77
C PHE A 322 3.90 -45.92 -148.53
N ARG A 323 4.55 -45.22 -147.60
CA ARG A 323 3.90 -44.78 -146.33
C ARG A 323 2.67 -43.90 -146.51
N SER A 324 2.57 -43.09 -147.57
CA SER A 324 1.35 -42.30 -147.83
C SER A 324 0.14 -43.17 -148.19
N GLU A 325 0.38 -44.38 -148.70
CA GLU A 325 -0.66 -45.32 -149.13
C GLU A 325 -1.03 -46.31 -148.03
N THR A 326 -0.10 -46.67 -147.12
CA THR A 326 -0.35 -47.58 -145.97
C THR A 326 -0.70 -46.87 -144.66
N ALA A 327 -0.68 -45.55 -144.62
CA ALA A 327 -0.93 -44.75 -143.41
C ALA A 327 -2.25 -45.10 -142.69
N PHE A 328 -3.29 -45.50 -143.44
CA PHE A 328 -4.57 -45.88 -142.84
C PHE A 328 -4.52 -47.25 -142.12
N ILE A 329 -3.67 -48.19 -142.56
CA ILE A 329 -3.43 -49.48 -141.88
C ILE A 329 -2.63 -49.26 -140.60
N GLU A 330 -1.59 -48.42 -140.67
CA GLU A 330 -0.75 -48.06 -139.52
C GLU A 330 -1.58 -47.38 -138.42
N ASN A 331 -2.47 -46.46 -138.80
CA ASN A 331 -3.37 -45.81 -137.86
C ASN A 331 -4.29 -46.80 -137.15
N ALA A 332 -4.79 -47.82 -137.86
CA ALA A 332 -5.67 -48.83 -137.29
C ALA A 332 -4.94 -49.81 -136.36
N LEU A 333 -3.72 -50.24 -136.71
CA LEU A 333 -2.87 -51.06 -135.84
C LEU A 333 -2.43 -50.31 -134.59
N ASN A 334 -2.07 -49.04 -134.73
CA ASN A 334 -1.73 -48.20 -133.61
C ASN A 334 -2.95 -47.95 -132.72
N ALA A 335 -4.13 -47.76 -133.30
CA ALA A 335 -5.37 -47.65 -132.54
C ALA A 335 -5.61 -48.91 -131.72
N LEU A 336 -5.57 -50.11 -132.32
CA LEU A 336 -5.71 -51.36 -131.58
C LEU A 336 -4.67 -51.53 -130.47
N HIS A 337 -3.41 -51.21 -130.75
CA HIS A 337 -2.36 -51.32 -129.74
C HIS A 337 -2.61 -50.36 -128.56
N GLN A 338 -3.12 -49.15 -128.81
CA GLN A 338 -3.49 -48.20 -127.75
C GLN A 338 -4.69 -48.68 -126.94
N ILE A 339 -5.71 -49.25 -127.60
CA ILE A 339 -6.86 -49.87 -126.91
C ILE A 339 -6.37 -50.98 -125.99
N ASP A 340 -5.55 -51.89 -126.51
CA ASP A 340 -4.99 -53.02 -125.76
C ASP A 340 -4.14 -52.56 -124.57
N TYR A 341 -3.26 -51.58 -124.78
CA TYR A 341 -2.44 -51.01 -123.71
C TYR A 341 -3.28 -50.29 -122.64
N MET A 342 -4.30 -49.52 -123.05
CA MET A 342 -5.18 -48.83 -122.11
C MET A 342 -5.99 -49.81 -121.27
N LEU A 343 -6.46 -50.91 -121.86
CA LEU A 343 -7.14 -51.96 -121.12
C LEU A 343 -6.17 -52.71 -120.19
N GLU A 344 -4.96 -53.02 -120.65
CA GLU A 344 -3.98 -53.76 -119.86
C GLU A 344 -3.43 -52.92 -118.70
N VAL A 345 -3.07 -51.66 -118.92
CA VAL A 345 -2.48 -50.80 -117.88
C VAL A 345 -3.54 -50.10 -117.04
N GLY A 346 -4.59 -49.59 -117.67
CA GLY A 346 -5.66 -48.85 -116.99
C GLY A 346 -6.57 -49.74 -116.15
N MET A 347 -6.78 -51.01 -116.53
CA MET A 347 -7.72 -51.92 -115.84
C MET A 347 -7.05 -53.03 -115.03
N ALA A 348 -5.73 -53.23 -115.11
CA ALA A 348 -5.01 -54.20 -114.28
C ALA A 348 -4.44 -53.62 -112.97
N SER A 349 -4.43 -52.29 -112.81
CA SER A 349 -4.04 -51.65 -111.56
C SER A 349 -5.28 -51.20 -110.77
N ASP A 350 -5.42 -51.66 -109.52
CA ASP A 350 -6.51 -51.26 -108.61
C ASP A 350 -6.41 -49.79 -108.11
N ASP A 351 -5.65 -48.94 -108.82
CA ASP A 351 -5.33 -47.57 -108.43
C ASP A 351 -6.24 -46.56 -109.18
N PRO A 352 -7.17 -45.87 -108.51
CA PRO A 352 -8.27 -45.14 -109.17
C PRO A 352 -7.90 -43.78 -109.79
N ASP A 353 -6.61 -43.41 -109.84
CA ASP A 353 -6.16 -42.05 -110.18
C ASP A 353 -5.70 -41.85 -111.63
N VAL A 354 -5.84 -42.85 -112.51
CA VAL A 354 -5.62 -42.69 -113.97
C VAL A 354 -6.97 -42.68 -114.69
N PRO A 355 -7.63 -41.51 -114.87
CA PRO A 355 -8.91 -41.44 -115.55
C PRO A 355 -8.75 -41.84 -117.02
N LEU A 356 -9.41 -42.93 -117.41
CA LEU A 356 -9.45 -43.39 -118.80
C LEU A 356 -10.33 -42.44 -119.63
N ASP A 357 -9.76 -41.92 -120.71
CA ASP A 357 -10.44 -40.98 -121.61
C ASP A 357 -11.41 -41.73 -122.53
N ILE A 358 -12.71 -41.64 -122.23
CA ILE A 358 -13.78 -42.31 -122.99
C ILE A 358 -13.88 -41.74 -124.40
N ASP A 359 -13.67 -40.43 -124.59
CA ASP A 359 -13.78 -39.77 -125.90
C ASP A 359 -12.63 -40.23 -126.82
N LEU A 360 -11.43 -40.38 -126.25
CA LEU A 360 -10.31 -40.99 -126.95
C LEU A 360 -10.64 -42.44 -127.33
N MET A 361 -11.18 -43.23 -126.41
CA MET A 361 -11.57 -44.61 -126.69
C MET A 361 -12.61 -44.74 -127.80
N GLN A 362 -13.63 -43.89 -127.82
CA GLN A 362 -14.62 -43.84 -128.91
C GLN A 362 -13.97 -43.51 -130.25
N THR A 363 -13.01 -42.58 -130.25
CA THR A 363 -12.28 -42.23 -131.46
C THR A 363 -11.45 -43.42 -131.97
N LEU A 364 -10.72 -44.09 -131.09
CA LEU A 364 -9.90 -45.26 -131.44
C LEU A 364 -10.76 -46.42 -131.95
N VAL A 365 -11.86 -46.72 -131.26
CA VAL A 365 -12.85 -47.73 -131.69
C VAL A 365 -13.37 -47.43 -133.09
N ARG A 366 -13.75 -46.17 -133.35
CA ARG A 366 -14.25 -45.79 -134.67
C ARG A 366 -13.20 -45.97 -135.77
N VAL A 367 -11.94 -45.65 -135.51
CA VAL A 367 -10.84 -45.89 -136.46
C VAL A 367 -10.70 -47.38 -136.78
N VAL A 368 -10.81 -48.25 -135.77
CA VAL A 368 -10.75 -49.71 -135.94
C VAL A 368 -11.94 -50.21 -136.75
N GLU A 369 -13.16 -49.74 -136.47
CA GLU A 369 -14.37 -50.12 -137.21
C GLU A 369 -14.33 -49.65 -138.68
N GLU A 370 -13.91 -48.40 -138.92
CA GLU A 370 -13.73 -47.85 -140.26
C GLU A 370 -12.70 -48.67 -141.04
N HIS A 371 -11.60 -49.05 -140.41
CA HIS A 371 -10.59 -49.91 -141.03
C HIS A 371 -11.10 -51.33 -141.27
N ALA A 372 -11.82 -51.92 -140.32
CA ALA A 372 -12.41 -53.24 -140.50
C ALA A 372 -13.39 -53.25 -141.67
N ARG A 373 -14.21 -52.20 -141.84
CA ARG A 373 -15.06 -52.02 -143.02
C ARG A 373 -14.24 -51.95 -144.31
N TYR A 374 -13.17 -51.16 -144.31
CA TYR A 374 -12.28 -51.09 -145.47
C TYR A 374 -11.70 -52.46 -145.85
N LEU A 375 -11.25 -53.24 -144.86
CA LEU A 375 -10.68 -54.59 -145.11
C LEU A 375 -11.71 -55.60 -145.63
N THR A 376 -12.98 -55.41 -145.28
CA THR A 376 -14.06 -56.38 -145.58
C THR A 376 -14.97 -55.95 -146.73
N ASP A 377 -14.73 -54.78 -147.33
CA ASP A 377 -15.46 -54.29 -148.51
C ASP A 377 -14.99 -55.03 -149.78
N GLU A 378 -15.84 -55.93 -150.28
CA GLU A 378 -15.61 -56.83 -151.43
C GLU A 378 -15.37 -56.12 -152.78
N SER A 379 -15.52 -54.79 -152.83
CA SER A 379 -15.21 -53.99 -154.03
C SER A 379 -13.72 -53.96 -154.41
N ARG A 380 -12.81 -54.43 -153.52
CA ARG A 380 -11.37 -54.58 -153.78
C ARG A 380 -11.00 -55.67 -154.78
N GLY A 381 -11.94 -56.56 -155.14
CA GLY A 381 -11.73 -57.60 -156.14
C GLY A 381 -11.51 -57.10 -157.58
N ALA A 382 -11.83 -55.84 -157.89
CA ALA A 382 -11.80 -55.32 -159.27
C ALA A 382 -10.67 -54.30 -159.57
N THR A 383 -9.90 -53.85 -158.58
CA THR A 383 -8.82 -52.85 -158.74
C THR A 383 -7.42 -53.36 -158.34
N SER A 384 -7.28 -54.68 -158.16
CA SER A 384 -6.03 -55.38 -157.83
C SER A 384 -5.06 -55.54 -159.04
N SER A 385 -4.84 -54.50 -159.83
CA SER A 385 -4.01 -54.57 -161.06
C SER A 385 -3.02 -53.41 -161.25
N LEU A 386 -2.75 -52.62 -160.20
CA LEU A 386 -1.80 -51.49 -160.29
C LEU A 386 -0.75 -51.43 -159.18
N MET A 387 -0.66 -52.44 -158.29
CA MET A 387 0.42 -52.52 -157.29
C MET A 387 1.42 -53.63 -157.66
N PRO A 388 2.75 -53.35 -157.68
CA PRO A 388 3.75 -54.32 -158.12
C PRO A 388 3.88 -55.48 -157.12
N ALA A 389 4.06 -56.69 -157.64
CA ALA A 389 4.27 -57.90 -156.84
C ALA A 389 5.49 -57.79 -155.92
N GLY A 390 5.31 -57.99 -154.62
CA GLY A 390 6.36 -58.06 -153.62
C GLY A 390 5.99 -57.40 -152.27
N ALA A 391 6.95 -56.68 -151.69
CA ALA A 391 6.98 -56.28 -150.28
C ALA A 391 5.78 -55.49 -149.73
N ALA A 392 5.01 -54.77 -150.57
CA ALA A 392 3.82 -54.05 -150.12
C ALA A 392 2.63 -54.99 -149.86
N ALA A 393 2.49 -56.07 -150.64
CA ALA A 393 1.49 -57.10 -150.39
C ALA A 393 1.83 -57.92 -149.15
N ASP A 394 3.10 -58.30 -148.99
CA ASP A 394 3.58 -59.03 -147.81
C ASP A 394 3.43 -58.19 -146.53
N TYR A 395 3.65 -56.87 -146.61
CA TYR A 395 3.40 -55.96 -145.49
C TYR A 395 1.91 -55.85 -145.15
N ALA A 396 1.03 -55.73 -146.15
CA ALA A 396 -0.40 -55.67 -145.92
C ALA A 396 -0.93 -56.96 -145.29
N GLU A 397 -0.47 -58.13 -145.73
CA GLU A 397 -0.83 -59.42 -145.13
C GLU A 397 -0.33 -59.54 -143.69
N ALA A 398 0.94 -59.20 -143.43
CA ALA A 398 1.50 -59.19 -142.07
C ALA A 398 0.80 -58.18 -141.15
N ALA A 399 0.35 -57.04 -141.69
CA ALA A 399 -0.39 -56.02 -140.96
C ALA A 399 -1.83 -56.47 -140.67
N GLU A 400 -2.50 -57.15 -141.61
CA GLU A 400 -3.83 -57.75 -141.39
C GLU A 400 -3.77 -58.87 -140.32
N ASP A 401 -2.73 -59.69 -140.34
CA ASP A 401 -2.51 -60.71 -139.31
C ASP A 401 -2.22 -60.09 -137.94
N ALA A 402 -1.42 -59.02 -137.89
CA ALA A 402 -1.19 -58.27 -136.66
C ALA A 402 -2.48 -57.60 -136.15
N PHE A 403 -3.31 -57.07 -137.04
CA PHE A 403 -4.59 -56.45 -136.72
C PHE A 403 -5.54 -57.48 -136.10
N ARG A 404 -5.61 -58.67 -136.69
CA ARG A 404 -6.38 -59.80 -136.15
C ARG A 404 -5.85 -60.27 -134.80
N GLY A 405 -4.53 -60.43 -134.68
CA GLY A 405 -3.89 -60.87 -133.44
C GLY A 405 -4.17 -59.92 -132.27
N LEU A 406 -4.11 -58.61 -132.54
CA LEU A 406 -4.45 -57.59 -131.54
C LEU A 406 -5.94 -57.62 -131.17
N LEU A 407 -6.84 -57.77 -132.14
CA LEU A 407 -8.28 -57.92 -131.85
C LEU A 407 -8.57 -59.14 -130.95
N GLN A 408 -7.89 -60.28 -131.19
CA GLN A 408 -8.03 -61.48 -130.36
C GLN A 408 -7.46 -61.29 -128.95
N ARG A 409 -6.33 -60.57 -128.84
CA ARG A 409 -5.74 -60.24 -127.53
C ARG A 409 -6.68 -59.36 -126.73
N ILE A 410 -7.19 -58.29 -127.33
CA ILE A 410 -8.16 -57.39 -126.69
C ILE A 410 -9.40 -58.17 -126.24
N GLU A 411 -9.95 -59.07 -127.07
CA GLU A 411 -11.06 -59.94 -126.66
C GLU A 411 -10.71 -60.79 -125.42
N SER A 412 -9.51 -61.38 -125.39
CA SER A 412 -9.04 -62.18 -124.25
C SER A 412 -8.86 -61.37 -122.96
N VAL A 413 -8.51 -60.09 -123.08
CA VAL A 413 -8.37 -59.15 -121.95
C VAL A 413 -9.74 -58.62 -121.51
N VAL A 414 -10.65 -58.34 -122.44
CA VAL A 414 -11.98 -57.79 -122.15
C VAL A 414 -12.93 -58.85 -121.59
N THR A 415 -12.87 -60.11 -122.05
CA THR A 415 -13.81 -61.17 -121.62
C THR A 415 -13.83 -61.38 -120.09
N PRO A 416 -12.70 -61.39 -119.35
CA PRO A 416 -12.71 -61.42 -117.89
C PRO A 416 -13.23 -60.15 -117.21
N LEU A 417 -13.15 -59.00 -117.90
CA LEU A 417 -13.48 -57.68 -117.35
C LEU A 417 -14.98 -57.36 -117.41
N GLU A 418 -15.73 -57.97 -118.34
CA GLU A 418 -17.18 -57.77 -118.56
C GLU A 418 -18.07 -58.02 -117.33
N GLY A 419 -17.57 -58.67 -116.27
CA GLY A 419 -18.34 -58.99 -115.06
C GLY A 419 -17.92 -58.28 -113.76
N ARG A 420 -16.92 -57.39 -113.77
CA ARG A 420 -16.23 -57.00 -112.53
C ARG A 420 -16.20 -55.51 -112.11
N TYR A 421 -16.65 -54.52 -112.89
CA TYR A 421 -16.25 -53.11 -112.60
C TYR A 421 -17.31 -51.99 -112.67
N ARG A 422 -16.91 -50.84 -112.07
CA ARG A 422 -17.69 -49.66 -111.65
C ARG A 422 -17.87 -48.64 -112.80
N SER A 423 -18.72 -47.62 -112.59
CA SER A 423 -19.45 -46.84 -113.61
C SER A 423 -18.70 -46.35 -114.87
N PRO A 424 -17.50 -45.73 -114.86
CA PRO A 424 -16.85 -45.27 -116.10
C PRO A 424 -16.10 -46.40 -116.84
N ASP A 425 -15.48 -47.32 -116.10
CA ASP A 425 -14.74 -48.46 -116.67
C ASP A 425 -15.68 -49.43 -117.41
N ALA A 426 -16.90 -49.58 -116.89
CA ALA A 426 -17.96 -50.36 -117.53
C ALA A 426 -18.36 -49.78 -118.89
N GLU A 427 -18.36 -48.45 -119.08
CA GLU A 427 -18.67 -47.82 -120.37
C GLU A 427 -17.59 -48.12 -121.41
N ILE A 428 -16.31 -48.07 -121.02
CA ILE A 428 -15.18 -48.39 -121.91
C ILE A 428 -15.19 -49.86 -122.30
N VAL A 429 -15.37 -50.76 -121.32
CA VAL A 429 -15.49 -52.20 -121.57
C VAL A 429 -16.66 -52.46 -122.53
N ASN A 430 -17.84 -51.89 -122.28
CA ASN A 430 -18.99 -52.04 -123.16
C ASN A 430 -18.74 -51.49 -124.57
N LEU A 431 -18.02 -50.37 -124.69
CA LEU A 431 -17.68 -49.77 -125.98
C LEU A 431 -16.75 -50.69 -126.79
N VAL A 432 -15.70 -51.23 -126.16
CA VAL A 432 -14.77 -52.15 -126.83
C VAL A 432 -15.45 -53.49 -127.13
N THR A 433 -16.28 -54.01 -126.23
CA THR A 433 -17.12 -55.19 -126.50
C THR A 433 -18.05 -54.93 -127.68
N SER A 434 -18.65 -53.74 -127.77
CA SER A 434 -19.52 -53.36 -128.90
C SER A 434 -18.75 -53.30 -130.21
N MET A 435 -17.53 -52.75 -130.21
CA MET A 435 -16.63 -52.76 -131.36
C MET A 435 -16.30 -54.19 -131.80
N LEU A 436 -15.92 -55.06 -130.86
CA LEU A 436 -15.63 -56.47 -131.16
C LEU A 436 -16.87 -57.22 -131.68
N ALA A 437 -18.07 -56.77 -131.28
CA ALA A 437 -19.33 -57.28 -131.77
C ALA A 437 -19.77 -56.70 -133.13
N ASP A 438 -19.13 -55.63 -133.64
CA ASP A 438 -19.49 -55.05 -134.94
C ASP A 438 -19.31 -56.10 -136.06
N PRO A 439 -20.30 -56.26 -136.97
CA PRO A 439 -20.27 -57.31 -137.99
C PRO A 439 -19.06 -57.26 -138.93
N TRP A 440 -18.45 -56.09 -139.13
CA TRP A 440 -17.27 -55.92 -139.98
C TRP A 440 -15.99 -56.24 -139.21
N VAL A 441 -15.90 -55.83 -137.95
CA VAL A 441 -14.80 -56.21 -137.05
C VAL A 441 -14.80 -57.72 -136.82
N GLN A 442 -15.96 -58.33 -136.58
CA GLN A 442 -16.10 -59.79 -136.49
C GLN A 442 -15.65 -60.49 -137.78
N ARG A 443 -15.97 -59.92 -138.96
CA ARG A 443 -15.52 -60.48 -140.24
C ARG A 443 -14.01 -60.34 -140.40
N ALA A 444 -13.43 -59.16 -140.19
CA ALA A 444 -11.98 -58.97 -140.24
C ALA A 444 -11.24 -59.89 -139.26
N ARG A 445 -11.85 -60.18 -138.10
CA ARG A 445 -11.33 -61.14 -137.11
C ARG A 445 -11.44 -62.60 -137.55
N ARG A 446 -12.48 -62.96 -138.33
CA ARG A 446 -12.80 -64.33 -138.76
C ARG A 446 -12.37 -64.68 -140.19
N SER A 447 -11.93 -63.72 -141.00
CA SER A 447 -11.52 -63.95 -142.39
C SER A 447 -10.32 -64.89 -142.46
N ASP A 448 -10.55 -66.20 -142.54
CA ASP A 448 -9.50 -67.19 -142.77
C ASP A 448 -8.85 -66.99 -144.14
N PRO A 449 -7.51 -66.81 -144.22
CA PRO A 449 -6.80 -67.01 -145.47
C PRO A 449 -6.64 -68.53 -145.67
N GLN A 450 -7.69 -69.21 -146.12
CA GLN A 450 -7.55 -70.55 -146.70
C GLN A 450 -8.15 -70.58 -148.10
N ARG A 451 -7.27 -70.47 -149.11
CA ARG A 451 -7.31 -71.24 -150.38
C ARG A 451 -6.21 -70.79 -151.36
N ALA A 452 -5.03 -71.40 -151.24
CA ALA A 452 -4.23 -71.92 -152.35
C ALA A 452 -3.31 -73.03 -151.81
#